data_AF-A0A931Z368-F1
#
_entry.id   AF-A0A931Z368-F1
#
_cell.length_a   1.000
_cell.length_b   1.000
_cell.length_c   1.000
_cell.angle_alpha   90.00
_cell.angle_beta   90.00
_cell.angle_gamma   90.00
#
_symmetry.space_group_name_H-M   'P 1'
#
loop_
_entity.id
_entity.type
_entity.pdbx_description
1 polymer ?
#
loop_
_entity_poly.entity_id
_entity_poly.type
_entity_poly.pdbx_seq_one_letter_code
_entity_poly.pdbx_strand_id
1 'polypeptide(L)'
;MKQADSPVFKLNLPRTCGTCHDHPRLAKDFRMGQTASAEHYLDSIHGRAHVKMGLIVAPSCNDCHGVHDIKRSVDKDSHSNHANIAKSCGACHVGIEETYNASVHGQLLAKGDKQGPVCTDCHSAHDIEKPATAHFKALSDQSCGKCHQDRLEHYRDTYHGKAMALGRPNVASDVAACYDCHGHHDVFPVGDARSRLSQEKIVGTCAQCHAGVNRQFTTYQPHANPLDKVNYPVLNKVFLFMTALLIGTFGFFGLHTVFWLFRSIYLYLTDSKTFREAVLKSNTDDVQYTRFTPFERFLHMMVVTSFLLLVITGMPLKFYYSDWAKVIFDLIGGAGVARTLHHFAAIITFTYFALHLAELLTSLWQRRGSLRHPETGRVEFKRLLGVLFGPDSMVPSLQDWRDF
;
A
#
# COMPACT_ATOMS: atom_id res chain seq x y z
N MET A 1 41.19 -11.56 41.82
CA MET A 1 39.75 -11.42 42.13
C MET A 1 39.12 -10.52 41.08
N LYS A 2 37.94 -10.87 40.53
CA LYS A 2 37.16 -9.92 39.73
C LYS A 2 36.48 -8.96 40.71
N GLN A 3 36.86 -7.68 40.68
CA GLN A 3 36.28 -6.61 41.49
C GLN A 3 35.02 -6.11 40.79
N ALA A 4 33.84 -6.41 41.36
CA ALA A 4 32.54 -6.05 40.76
C ALA A 4 32.29 -4.53 40.76
N ASP A 5 32.97 -3.80 41.65
CA ASP A 5 32.96 -2.35 41.78
C ASP A 5 33.91 -1.64 40.80
N SER A 6 34.80 -2.38 40.13
CA SER A 6 35.73 -1.82 39.15
C SER A 6 35.00 -1.11 38.00
N PRO A 7 35.42 0.10 37.59
CA PRO A 7 34.78 0.80 36.47
C PRO A 7 34.92 0.05 35.15
N VAL A 8 35.93 -0.81 35.00
CA VAL A 8 36.15 -1.63 33.81
C VAL A 8 35.55 -3.04 33.94
N PHE A 9 34.85 -3.33 35.04
CA PHE A 9 34.07 -4.56 35.13
C PHE A 9 32.98 -4.53 34.06
N LYS A 10 32.77 -5.65 33.36
CA LYS A 10 31.92 -5.72 32.15
C LYS A 10 30.54 -5.09 32.35
N LEU A 11 29.84 -5.42 33.45
CA LEU A 11 28.52 -4.87 33.77
C LEU A 11 28.52 -3.34 34.01
N ASN A 12 29.67 -2.77 34.36
CA ASN A 12 29.83 -1.34 34.62
C ASN A 12 30.23 -0.54 33.37
N LEU A 13 30.63 -1.21 32.28
CA LEU A 13 31.11 -0.55 31.07
C LEU A 13 30.13 0.46 30.48
N PRO A 14 28.81 0.22 30.38
CA PRO A 14 27.88 1.23 29.87
C PRO A 14 27.93 2.54 30.66
N ARG A 15 28.04 2.45 31.99
CA ARG A 15 28.19 3.63 32.87
C ARG A 15 29.54 4.32 32.64
N THR A 16 30.61 3.53 32.56
CA THR A 16 31.98 4.06 32.40
C THR A 16 32.16 4.74 31.05
N CYS A 17 31.74 4.09 29.95
CA CYS A 17 31.78 4.66 28.61
C CYS A 17 30.82 5.85 28.49
N GLY A 18 29.61 5.74 29.04
CA GLY A 18 28.58 6.79 29.02
C GLY A 18 29.01 8.09 29.70
N THR A 19 29.91 8.05 30.68
CA THR A 19 30.46 9.26 31.34
C THR A 19 31.03 10.25 30.32
N CYS A 20 31.62 9.74 29.23
CA CYS A 20 32.12 10.57 28.13
C CYS A 20 31.19 10.55 26.90
N HIS A 21 30.66 9.38 26.53
CA HIS A 21 29.89 9.19 25.29
C HIS A 21 28.46 9.74 25.35
N ASP A 22 27.90 9.96 26.54
CA ASP A 22 26.60 10.60 26.70
C ASP A 22 26.73 12.09 27.04
N HIS A 23 27.96 12.60 27.23
CA HIS A 23 28.19 13.99 27.57
C HIS A 23 28.00 14.88 26.32
N PRO A 24 26.99 15.78 26.26
CA PRO A 24 26.63 16.49 25.02
C PRO A 24 27.75 17.34 24.43
N ARG A 25 28.52 18.01 25.30
CA ARG A 25 29.69 18.81 24.90
C ARG A 25 30.80 17.95 24.27
N LEU A 26 31.19 16.84 24.90
CA LEU A 26 32.21 15.95 24.37
C LEU A 26 31.76 15.28 23.07
N ALA A 27 30.50 14.83 23.00
CA ALA A 27 29.93 14.28 21.79
C ALA A 27 30.03 15.25 20.61
N LYS A 28 29.73 16.54 20.84
CA LYS A 28 29.86 17.60 19.83
C LYS A 28 31.32 17.87 19.46
N ASP A 29 32.18 18.08 20.45
CA ASP A 29 33.58 18.51 20.25
C ASP A 29 34.39 17.42 19.49
N PHE A 30 34.14 16.16 19.80
CA PHE A 30 34.80 15.02 19.15
C PHE A 30 33.99 14.41 18.00
N ARG A 31 32.85 15.01 17.63
CA ARG A 31 31.95 14.54 16.57
C ARG A 31 31.57 13.07 16.74
N MET A 32 31.32 12.67 17.98
CA MET A 32 30.82 11.34 18.33
C MET A 32 29.36 11.29 17.88
N GLY A 33 29.06 10.51 16.84
CA GLY A 33 27.79 10.57 16.08
C GLY A 33 26.52 10.73 16.92
N GLN A 34 25.98 9.63 17.45
CA GLN A 34 24.74 9.64 18.24
C GLN A 34 25.03 10.04 19.69
N THR A 35 24.33 11.06 20.19
CA THR A 35 24.33 11.44 21.62
C THR A 35 23.51 10.44 22.45
N ALA A 36 23.83 10.28 23.73
CA ALA A 36 23.14 9.33 24.63
C ALA A 36 23.25 7.86 24.18
N SER A 37 24.39 7.49 23.59
CA SER A 37 24.63 6.13 23.08
C SER A 37 24.54 5.06 24.18
N ALA A 38 24.97 5.35 25.42
CA ALA A 38 24.88 4.36 26.50
C ALA A 38 23.44 4.20 27.02
N GLU A 39 22.64 5.28 27.02
CA GLU A 39 21.21 5.21 27.32
C GLU A 39 20.47 4.35 26.29
N HIS A 40 20.65 4.64 25.00
CA HIS A 40 20.09 3.83 23.91
C HIS A 40 20.53 2.36 24.01
N TYR A 41 21.80 2.11 24.32
CA TYR A 41 22.31 0.76 24.55
C TYR A 41 21.56 0.04 25.67
N LEU A 42 21.28 0.69 26.80
CA LEU A 42 20.59 0.06 27.93
C LEU A 42 19.15 -0.39 27.59
N ASP A 43 18.51 0.28 26.64
CA ASP A 43 17.17 -0.08 26.14
C ASP A 43 17.19 -1.15 25.05
N SER A 44 18.30 -1.29 24.34
CA SER A 44 18.49 -2.34 23.35
C SER A 44 18.38 -3.74 23.93
N ILE A 45 18.20 -4.74 23.07
CA ILE A 45 18.23 -6.14 23.48
C ILE A 45 19.58 -6.54 24.10
N HIS A 46 20.69 -5.95 23.62
CA HIS A 46 22.02 -6.20 24.14
C HIS A 46 22.20 -5.62 25.55
N GLY A 47 21.81 -4.37 25.79
CA GLY A 47 21.92 -3.76 27.13
C GLY A 47 20.97 -4.39 28.14
N ARG A 48 19.76 -4.80 27.72
CA ARG A 48 18.85 -5.56 28.59
C ARG A 48 19.45 -6.91 28.99
N ALA A 49 20.01 -7.67 28.04
CA ALA A 49 20.67 -8.94 28.35
C ALA A 49 21.91 -8.74 29.23
N HIS A 50 22.75 -7.75 28.89
CA HIS A 50 23.99 -7.48 29.59
C HIS A 50 23.77 -6.96 31.01
N VAL A 51 23.05 -5.84 31.17
CA VAL A 51 22.93 -5.13 32.45
C VAL A 51 21.72 -5.61 33.25
N LYS A 52 20.53 -5.73 32.64
CA LYS A 52 19.30 -6.07 33.38
C LYS A 52 19.22 -7.55 33.74
N MET A 53 19.69 -8.44 32.85
CA MET A 53 19.74 -9.89 33.10
C MET A 53 21.08 -10.37 33.66
N GLY A 54 22.10 -9.49 33.75
CA GLY A 54 23.41 -9.81 34.29
C GLY A 54 24.24 -10.78 33.42
N LEU A 55 23.91 -10.93 32.14
CA LEU A 55 24.60 -11.87 31.25
C LEU A 55 25.92 -11.26 30.78
N ILE A 56 27.02 -11.61 31.44
CA ILE A 56 28.38 -11.16 31.08
C ILE A 56 28.84 -11.64 29.68
N VAL A 57 28.13 -12.59 29.09
CA VAL A 57 28.36 -13.07 27.71
C VAL A 57 27.69 -12.18 26.66
N ALA A 58 26.72 -11.35 27.05
CA ALA A 58 26.12 -10.38 26.14
C ALA A 58 27.15 -9.30 25.75
N PRO A 59 27.06 -8.75 24.53
CA PRO A 59 28.02 -7.76 24.07
C PRO A 59 27.85 -6.43 24.81
N SER A 60 28.97 -5.83 25.20
CA SER A 60 29.09 -4.48 25.75
C SER A 60 29.85 -3.56 24.78
N CYS A 61 30.07 -2.31 25.19
CA CYS A 61 30.68 -1.27 24.37
C CYS A 61 32.02 -1.73 23.77
N ASN A 62 32.85 -2.38 24.57
CA ASN A 62 34.18 -2.83 24.17
C ASN A 62 34.16 -4.03 23.21
N ASP A 63 33.12 -4.86 23.23
CA ASP A 63 32.99 -5.99 22.32
C ASP A 63 32.75 -5.51 20.86
N CYS A 64 32.19 -4.30 20.70
CA CYS A 64 31.95 -3.67 19.39
C CYS A 64 32.97 -2.59 19.03
N HIS A 65 33.57 -1.89 20.00
CA HIS A 65 34.46 -0.75 19.76
C HIS A 65 35.95 -1.05 20.01
N GLY A 66 36.29 -2.15 20.68
CA GLY A 66 37.64 -2.45 21.15
C GLY A 66 37.89 -1.98 22.59
N VAL A 67 39.10 -2.19 23.08
CA VAL A 67 39.49 -1.87 24.48
C VAL A 67 40.64 -0.87 24.52
N HIS A 68 41.77 -1.21 23.89
CA HIS A 68 42.98 -0.36 23.81
C HIS A 68 43.30 0.06 22.37
N ASP A 69 42.37 -0.20 21.47
CA ASP A 69 42.44 -0.04 20.03
C ASP A 69 41.16 0.62 19.50
N ILE A 70 40.47 1.38 20.36
CA ILE A 70 39.27 2.12 20.02
C ILE A 70 39.63 3.17 18.96
N LYS A 71 39.17 2.93 17.74
CA LYS A 71 39.39 3.77 16.56
C LYS A 71 38.08 4.35 16.07
N ARG A 72 38.13 5.49 15.37
CA ARG A 72 36.93 6.11 14.80
C ARG A 72 36.40 5.23 13.66
N SER A 73 35.09 5.28 13.41
CA SER A 73 34.46 4.49 12.34
C SER A 73 35.02 4.78 10.93
N VAL A 74 35.66 5.93 10.72
CA VAL A 74 36.34 6.27 9.45
C VAL A 74 37.67 5.53 9.26
N ASP A 75 38.28 5.05 10.34
CA ASP A 75 39.56 4.35 10.30
C ASP A 75 39.33 2.92 9.81
N LYS A 76 40.13 2.45 8.84
CA LYS A 76 39.94 1.15 8.17
C LYS A 76 39.97 -0.05 9.11
N ASP A 77 40.79 0.03 10.16
CA ASP A 77 40.94 -1.04 11.14
C ASP A 77 39.94 -0.93 12.30
N SER A 78 39.05 0.07 12.31
CA SER A 78 38.06 0.19 13.38
C SER A 78 37.04 -0.93 13.28
N HIS A 79 36.69 -1.52 14.42
CA HIS A 79 35.59 -2.48 14.52
C HIS A 79 34.24 -1.89 14.09
N SER A 80 34.09 -0.57 14.20
CA SER A 80 32.89 0.18 13.78
C SER A 80 33.02 0.78 12.38
N ASN A 81 34.06 0.43 11.63
CA ASN A 81 34.15 0.80 10.21
C ASN A 81 33.07 0.07 9.41
N HIS A 82 32.46 0.77 8.46
CA HIS A 82 31.42 0.22 7.58
C HIS A 82 31.82 -1.15 7.00
N ALA A 83 33.04 -1.31 6.49
CA ALA A 83 33.50 -2.57 5.91
C ALA A 83 33.66 -3.72 6.93
N ASN A 84 33.77 -3.40 8.22
CA ASN A 84 34.01 -4.36 9.29
C ASN A 84 32.76 -4.70 10.11
N ILE A 85 31.65 -3.96 9.94
CA ILE A 85 30.43 -4.16 10.75
C ILE A 85 29.92 -5.60 10.71
N ALA A 86 29.85 -6.22 9.53
CA ALA A 86 29.40 -7.60 9.40
C ALA A 86 30.25 -8.58 10.23
N LYS A 87 31.58 -8.39 10.21
CA LYS A 87 32.52 -9.19 10.99
C LYS A 87 32.41 -8.93 12.49
N SER A 88 32.19 -7.68 12.90
CA SER A 88 31.99 -7.30 14.30
C SER A 88 30.73 -7.94 14.87
N CYS A 89 29.62 -7.93 14.12
CA CYS A 89 28.40 -8.64 14.50
C CYS A 89 28.60 -10.17 14.46
N GLY A 90 29.34 -10.65 13.46
CA GLY A 90 29.66 -12.05 13.22
C GLY A 90 30.46 -12.74 14.32
N ALA A 91 31.21 -11.98 15.14
CA ALA A 91 31.89 -12.50 16.32
C ALA A 91 30.96 -13.27 17.26
N CYS A 92 29.68 -12.90 17.31
CA CYS A 92 28.63 -13.62 18.03
C CYS A 92 27.57 -14.21 17.10
N HIS A 93 27.26 -13.56 15.97
CA HIS A 93 26.22 -13.95 15.02
C HIS A 93 26.78 -14.66 13.77
N VAL A 94 27.66 -15.64 13.96
CA VAL A 94 28.42 -16.32 12.89
C VAL A 94 27.53 -16.80 11.74
N GLY A 95 26.44 -17.53 12.03
CA GLY A 95 25.56 -18.04 10.96
C GLY A 95 24.83 -16.94 10.18
N ILE A 96 24.56 -15.80 10.81
CA ILE A 96 23.97 -14.64 10.13
C ILE A 96 25.01 -13.94 9.26
N GLU A 97 26.24 -13.79 9.75
CA GLU A 97 27.36 -13.25 8.95
C GLU A 97 27.58 -14.11 7.70
N GLU A 98 27.65 -15.44 7.84
CA GLU A 98 27.81 -16.37 6.71
C GLU A 98 26.68 -16.22 5.69
N THR A 99 25.44 -16.13 6.16
CA THR A 99 24.25 -15.94 5.31
C THR A 99 24.30 -14.60 4.58
N TYR A 100 24.58 -13.51 5.29
CA TYR A 100 24.71 -12.17 4.74
C TYR A 100 25.83 -12.09 3.70
N ASN A 101 26.99 -12.68 3.98
CA ASN A 101 28.13 -12.70 3.06
C ASN A 101 27.80 -13.44 1.77
N ALA A 102 26.91 -14.42 1.79
CA ALA A 102 26.43 -15.11 0.59
C ALA A 102 25.39 -14.30 -0.21
N SER A 103 24.71 -13.33 0.42
CA SER A 103 23.64 -12.51 -0.17
C SER A 103 24.17 -11.47 -1.16
N VAL A 104 23.27 -10.84 -1.93
CA VAL A 104 23.66 -9.75 -2.84
C VAL A 104 24.28 -8.57 -2.11
N HIS A 105 23.84 -8.25 -0.89
CA HIS A 105 24.36 -7.12 -0.11
C HIS A 105 25.78 -7.39 0.39
N GLY A 106 26.03 -8.57 0.96
CA GLY A 106 27.37 -8.96 1.39
C GLY A 106 28.36 -9.05 0.24
N GLN A 107 27.91 -9.56 -0.92
CA GLN A 107 28.72 -9.62 -2.13
C GLN A 107 29.06 -8.23 -2.72
N LEU A 108 28.17 -7.24 -2.57
CA LEU A 108 28.46 -5.85 -2.94
C LEU A 108 29.56 -5.26 -2.05
N LEU A 109 29.45 -5.43 -0.74
CA LEU A 109 30.46 -4.94 0.21
C LEU A 109 31.82 -5.61 0.00
N ALA A 110 31.83 -6.93 -0.28
CA ALA A 110 33.05 -7.69 -0.57
C ALA A 110 33.78 -7.19 -1.84
N LYS A 111 33.06 -6.61 -2.80
CA LYS A 111 33.62 -5.96 -3.99
C LYS A 111 34.14 -4.54 -3.72
N GLY A 112 34.02 -4.06 -2.48
CA GLY A 112 34.43 -2.71 -2.08
C GLY A 112 33.39 -1.64 -2.39
N ASP A 113 32.16 -2.01 -2.74
CA ASP A 113 31.08 -1.05 -2.94
C ASP A 113 30.60 -0.51 -1.59
N LYS A 114 30.81 0.78 -1.36
CA LYS A 114 30.43 1.47 -0.12
C LYS A 114 28.92 1.69 0.00
N GLN A 115 28.15 1.42 -1.05
CA GLN A 115 26.68 1.46 -1.02
C GLN A 115 26.06 0.13 -0.55
N GLY A 116 26.87 -0.93 -0.44
CA GLY A 116 26.40 -2.21 0.11
C GLY A 116 25.97 -2.03 1.56
N PRO A 117 24.70 -2.32 1.92
CA PRO A 117 24.18 -2.07 3.25
C PRO A 117 24.73 -3.09 4.25
N VAL A 118 25.06 -2.66 5.46
CA VAL A 118 25.54 -3.49 6.57
C VAL A 118 24.46 -3.70 7.62
N CYS A 119 24.80 -4.46 8.67
CA CYS A 119 23.87 -4.80 9.76
C CYS A 119 23.20 -3.55 10.36
N THR A 120 23.94 -2.45 10.50
CA THR A 120 23.47 -1.20 11.10
C THR A 120 22.57 -0.34 10.20
N ASP A 121 22.38 -0.71 8.93
CA ASP A 121 21.50 0.03 8.01
C ASP A 121 20.04 -0.43 8.14
N CYS A 122 19.84 -1.70 8.48
CA CYS A 122 18.53 -2.30 8.72
C CYS A 122 18.19 -2.41 10.21
N HIS A 123 19.17 -2.77 11.05
CA HIS A 123 19.06 -2.71 12.50
C HIS A 123 19.74 -1.44 12.99
N SER A 124 19.20 -0.76 14.00
CA SER A 124 19.89 0.42 14.54
C SER A 124 21.13 0.04 15.35
N ALA A 125 21.95 1.03 15.70
CA ALA A 125 22.94 0.93 16.77
C ALA A 125 22.88 2.29 17.48
N HIS A 126 22.70 2.44 18.78
CA HIS A 126 22.81 1.51 19.91
C HIS A 126 21.47 0.97 20.44
N ASP A 127 20.37 1.12 19.72
CA ASP A 127 18.99 0.83 20.15
C ASP A 127 18.40 -0.46 19.52
N ILE A 128 19.26 -1.44 19.21
CA ILE A 128 18.86 -2.70 18.55
C ILE A 128 17.67 -3.36 19.26
N GLU A 129 16.56 -3.51 18.54
CA GLU A 129 15.39 -4.24 19.01
C GLU A 129 15.34 -5.69 18.50
N LYS A 130 14.37 -6.46 18.98
CA LYS A 130 14.15 -7.82 18.49
C LYS A 130 13.50 -7.75 17.09
N PRO A 131 13.98 -8.52 16.11
CA PRO A 131 13.43 -8.48 14.74
C PRO A 131 11.98 -9.00 14.63
N ALA A 132 11.49 -9.73 15.63
CA ALA A 132 10.14 -10.28 15.65
C ALA A 132 9.06 -9.30 16.13
N THR A 133 9.41 -8.05 16.47
CA THR A 133 8.40 -7.05 16.87
C THR A 133 7.63 -6.57 15.64
N ALA A 134 6.34 -6.30 15.83
CA ALA A 134 5.53 -5.70 14.78
C ALA A 134 6.02 -4.27 14.42
N HIS A 135 6.65 -3.60 15.39
CA HIS A 135 7.35 -2.33 15.18
C HIS A 135 8.52 -2.47 14.18
N PHE A 136 9.43 -3.43 14.41
CA PHE A 136 10.53 -3.69 13.48
C PHE A 136 10.02 -4.03 12.07
N LYS A 137 8.98 -4.87 12.00
CA LYS A 137 8.36 -5.25 10.73
C LYS A 137 7.81 -4.02 9.98
N ALA A 138 7.09 -3.14 10.64
CA ALA A 138 6.57 -1.91 10.04
C ALA A 138 7.69 -0.95 9.57
N LEU A 139 8.81 -0.89 10.31
CA LEU A 139 9.96 -0.07 9.94
C LEU A 139 10.81 -0.67 8.82
N SER A 140 10.77 -1.99 8.64
CA SER A 140 11.64 -2.68 7.67
C SER A 140 11.48 -2.15 6.24
N ASP A 141 10.25 -1.84 5.81
CA ASP A 141 9.98 -1.26 4.50
C ASP A 141 10.68 0.11 4.33
N GLN A 142 10.76 0.90 5.40
CA GLN A 142 11.47 2.18 5.40
C GLN A 142 12.98 1.96 5.31
N SER A 143 13.52 0.98 6.04
CA SER A 143 14.95 0.62 5.98
C SER A 143 15.36 0.20 4.57
N CYS A 144 14.59 -0.69 3.93
CA CYS A 144 14.82 -1.06 2.53
C CYS A 144 14.68 0.15 1.59
N GLY A 145 13.67 0.99 1.82
CA GLY A 145 13.37 2.17 1.01
C GLY A 145 14.40 3.28 1.04
N LYS A 146 15.31 3.33 2.03
CA LYS A 146 16.42 4.31 2.04
C LYS A 146 17.26 4.20 0.77
N CYS A 147 17.47 2.98 0.28
CA CYS A 147 18.23 2.68 -0.94
C CYS A 147 17.31 2.27 -2.11
N HIS A 148 16.20 1.58 -1.85
CA HIS A 148 15.27 1.06 -2.87
C HIS A 148 13.99 1.92 -3.00
N GLN A 149 14.15 3.23 -3.17
CA GLN A 149 13.03 4.20 -3.16
C GLN A 149 11.95 3.88 -4.21
N ASP A 150 12.36 3.66 -5.47
CA ASP A 150 11.46 3.28 -6.58
C ASP A 150 10.66 2.00 -6.26
N ARG A 151 11.31 1.00 -5.64
CA ARG A 151 10.65 -0.26 -5.29
C ARG A 151 9.67 -0.08 -4.15
N LEU A 152 10.01 0.75 -3.15
CA LEU A 152 9.13 1.09 -2.03
C LEU A 152 7.90 1.85 -2.50
N GLU A 153 8.05 2.79 -3.43
CA GLU A 153 6.93 3.56 -3.99
C GLU A 153 5.88 2.62 -4.60
N HIS A 154 6.29 1.75 -5.51
CA HIS A 154 5.36 0.83 -6.17
C HIS A 154 4.90 -0.31 -5.27
N TYR A 155 5.71 -0.74 -4.32
CA TYR A 155 5.26 -1.66 -3.28
C TYR A 155 4.11 -1.07 -2.46
N ARG A 156 4.15 0.23 -2.16
CA ARG A 156 3.06 0.95 -1.50
C ARG A 156 1.81 1.13 -2.36
N ASP A 157 1.87 0.86 -3.67
CA ASP A 157 0.67 0.79 -4.51
C ASP A 157 -0.07 -0.55 -4.36
N THR A 158 0.60 -1.58 -3.83
CA THR A 158 0.02 -2.90 -3.59
C THR A 158 -0.87 -2.91 -2.35
N TYR A 159 -1.68 -3.97 -2.21
CA TYR A 159 -2.47 -4.18 -0.99
C TYR A 159 -1.57 -4.33 0.25
N HIS A 160 -0.45 -5.05 0.15
CA HIS A 160 0.49 -5.23 1.27
C HIS A 160 1.06 -3.88 1.73
N GLY A 161 1.59 -3.08 0.81
CA GLY A 161 2.16 -1.78 1.18
C GLY A 161 1.12 -0.79 1.73
N LYS A 162 -0.10 -0.78 1.19
CA LYS A 162 -1.21 0.04 1.72
C LYS A 162 -1.67 -0.44 3.10
N ALA A 163 -1.80 -1.75 3.29
CA ALA A 163 -2.18 -2.33 4.58
C ALA A 163 -1.09 -2.11 5.64
N MET A 164 0.20 -2.17 5.27
CA MET A 164 1.31 -1.85 6.16
C MET A 164 1.30 -0.37 6.56
N ALA A 165 1.02 0.54 5.61
CA ALA A 165 1.01 1.99 5.87
C ALA A 165 -0.23 2.47 6.64
N LEU A 166 -1.39 1.84 6.45
CA LEU A 166 -2.64 2.16 7.15
C LEU A 166 -2.82 1.37 8.45
N GLY A 167 -2.05 0.30 8.63
CA GLY A 167 -2.14 -0.57 9.78
C GLY A 167 -1.69 0.14 11.06
N ARG A 168 -2.41 -0.11 12.16
CA ARG A 168 -1.86 0.08 13.50
C ARG A 168 -0.62 -0.82 13.69
N PRO A 169 0.29 -0.53 14.62
CA PRO A 169 1.46 -1.38 14.88
C PRO A 169 1.13 -2.87 15.05
N ASN A 170 -0.08 -3.19 15.55
CA ASN A 170 -0.52 -4.56 15.80
C ASN A 170 -0.97 -5.34 14.56
N VAL A 171 -1.19 -4.69 13.40
CA VAL A 171 -1.55 -5.38 12.14
C VAL A 171 -0.34 -5.61 11.24
N ALA A 172 0.79 -4.95 11.51
CA ALA A 172 2.02 -5.12 10.74
C ALA A 172 2.54 -6.56 10.77
N SER A 173 2.28 -7.32 11.84
CA SER A 173 2.65 -8.75 11.93
C SER A 173 2.05 -9.59 10.80
N ASP A 174 0.82 -9.26 10.40
CA ASP A 174 -0.01 -10.09 9.52
C ASP A 174 0.07 -9.66 8.05
N VAL A 175 0.80 -8.58 7.76
CA VAL A 175 1.02 -8.05 6.42
C VAL A 175 2.42 -8.45 5.97
N ALA A 176 2.59 -8.93 4.74
CA ALA A 176 3.92 -9.19 4.20
C ALA A 176 4.75 -7.90 4.18
N ALA A 177 6.02 -7.95 4.59
CA ALA A 177 7.01 -6.88 4.44
C ALA A 177 8.02 -7.23 3.33
N CYS A 178 8.92 -6.31 2.99
CA CYS A 178 9.96 -6.55 1.97
C CYS A 178 10.71 -7.87 2.19
N TYR A 179 11.12 -8.15 3.43
CA TYR A 179 11.93 -9.33 3.77
C TYR A 179 11.15 -10.66 3.77
N ASP A 180 9.81 -10.62 3.90
CA ASP A 180 8.98 -11.83 3.84
C ASP A 180 9.06 -12.45 2.44
N CYS A 181 9.11 -11.60 1.42
CA CYS A 181 9.29 -11.97 0.02
C CYS A 181 10.76 -12.20 -0.34
N HIS A 182 11.66 -11.27 0.01
CA HIS A 182 13.03 -11.26 -0.50
C HIS A 182 14.05 -12.03 0.34
N GLY A 183 13.76 -12.27 1.63
CA GLY A 183 14.74 -12.75 2.61
C GLY A 183 15.15 -11.67 3.61
N HIS A 184 15.70 -12.08 4.75
CA HIS A 184 16.11 -11.19 5.84
C HIS A 184 17.59 -10.82 5.69
N HIS A 185 18.47 -11.82 5.81
CA HIS A 185 19.90 -11.74 5.55
C HIS A 185 20.30 -12.56 4.30
N ASP A 186 19.35 -13.33 3.76
CA ASP A 186 19.43 -14.27 2.65
C ASP A 186 18.84 -13.68 1.36
N VAL A 187 19.12 -12.40 1.09
CA VAL A 187 18.60 -11.72 -0.10
C VAL A 187 19.41 -12.16 -1.33
N PHE A 188 18.82 -13.02 -2.15
CA PHE A 188 19.43 -13.54 -3.37
C PHE A 188 18.73 -12.99 -4.64
N PRO A 189 19.42 -12.94 -5.79
CA PRO A 189 18.80 -12.60 -7.06
C PRO A 189 17.64 -13.54 -7.37
N VAL A 190 16.58 -13.04 -8.01
CA VAL A 190 15.37 -13.84 -8.34
C VAL A 190 15.70 -15.09 -9.17
N GLY A 191 16.74 -15.03 -10.01
CA GLY A 191 17.20 -16.18 -10.80
C GLY A 191 17.98 -17.25 -10.02
N ASP A 192 18.38 -16.98 -8.78
CA ASP A 192 19.11 -17.94 -7.94
C ASP A 192 18.12 -18.91 -7.28
N ALA A 193 18.35 -20.21 -7.38
CA ALA A 193 17.50 -21.24 -6.76
C ALA A 193 17.37 -21.11 -5.23
N ARG A 194 18.33 -20.45 -4.57
CA ARG A 194 18.27 -20.16 -3.14
C ARG A 194 17.24 -19.08 -2.81
N SER A 195 16.96 -18.16 -3.75
CA SER A 195 16.00 -17.08 -3.57
C SER A 195 14.60 -17.60 -3.26
N ARG A 196 13.94 -16.95 -2.31
CA ARG A 196 12.52 -17.18 -1.98
C ARG A 196 11.59 -16.86 -3.16
N LEU A 197 12.06 -16.04 -4.09
CA LEU A 197 11.33 -15.65 -5.30
C LEU A 197 11.76 -16.43 -6.54
N SER A 198 12.62 -17.45 -6.38
CA SER A 198 12.96 -18.35 -7.47
C SER A 198 11.73 -19.06 -8.02
N GLN A 199 11.82 -19.52 -9.26
CA GLN A 199 10.71 -20.21 -9.93
C GLN A 199 10.20 -21.41 -9.11
N GLU A 200 11.04 -22.06 -8.32
CA GLU A 200 10.64 -23.22 -7.52
C GLU A 200 10.02 -22.84 -6.17
N LYS A 201 10.47 -21.74 -5.55
CA LYS A 201 10.09 -21.37 -4.18
C LYS A 201 8.98 -20.33 -4.10
N ILE A 202 8.75 -19.54 -5.15
CA ILE A 202 7.81 -18.40 -5.11
C ILE A 202 6.39 -18.79 -4.68
N VAL A 203 5.88 -19.94 -5.13
CA VAL A 203 4.57 -20.45 -4.71
C VAL A 203 4.56 -20.74 -3.21
N GLY A 204 5.62 -21.38 -2.69
CA GLY A 204 5.78 -21.67 -1.27
C GLY A 204 5.87 -20.40 -0.42
N THR A 205 6.53 -19.36 -0.94
CA THR A 205 6.64 -18.05 -0.28
C THR A 205 5.27 -17.40 -0.10
N CYS A 206 4.47 -17.31 -1.15
CA CYS A 206 3.11 -16.76 -1.06
C CYS A 206 2.17 -17.66 -0.22
N ALA A 207 2.37 -18.99 -0.26
CA ALA A 207 1.57 -19.96 0.49
C ALA A 207 1.73 -19.85 2.01
N GLN A 208 2.72 -19.12 2.52
CA GLN A 208 2.87 -18.84 3.95
C GLN A 208 1.65 -18.08 4.51
N CYS A 209 1.01 -17.25 3.70
CA CYS A 209 -0.15 -16.45 4.11
C CYS A 209 -1.40 -16.71 3.26
N HIS A 210 -1.25 -17.21 2.02
CA HIS A 210 -2.36 -17.44 1.10
C HIS A 210 -2.59 -18.94 0.86
N ALA A 211 -3.70 -19.47 1.37
CA ALA A 211 -4.10 -20.85 1.10
C ALA A 211 -4.49 -21.03 -0.38
N GLY A 212 -4.01 -22.12 -1.00
CA GLY A 212 -4.38 -22.47 -2.39
C GLY A 212 -3.67 -21.66 -3.49
N VAL A 213 -2.56 -20.99 -3.18
CA VAL A 213 -1.74 -20.30 -4.19
C VAL A 213 -1.25 -21.26 -5.26
N ASN A 214 -1.29 -20.78 -6.51
CA ASN A 214 -0.73 -21.46 -7.67
C ASN A 214 0.23 -20.53 -8.42
N ARG A 215 0.87 -21.01 -9.48
CA ARG A 215 1.82 -20.21 -10.27
C ARG A 215 1.20 -18.95 -10.88
N GLN A 216 -0.07 -18.98 -11.29
CA GLN A 216 -0.75 -17.81 -11.86
C GLN A 216 -0.90 -16.70 -10.82
N PHE A 217 -1.14 -17.05 -9.56
CA PHE A 217 -1.18 -16.06 -8.47
C PHE A 217 0.15 -15.34 -8.32
N THR A 218 1.27 -16.05 -8.49
CA THR A 218 2.63 -15.50 -8.36
C THR A 218 3.05 -14.59 -9.50
N THR A 219 2.25 -14.43 -10.57
CA THR A 219 2.56 -13.50 -11.67
C THR A 219 2.20 -12.06 -11.35
N TYR A 220 1.55 -11.80 -10.21
CA TYR A 220 1.33 -10.43 -9.74
C TYR A 220 2.67 -9.73 -9.55
N GLN A 221 2.79 -8.50 -10.02
CA GLN A 221 4.04 -7.73 -10.01
C GLN A 221 3.98 -6.61 -8.97
N PRO A 222 4.58 -6.79 -7.77
CA PRO A 222 4.44 -5.83 -6.67
C PRO A 222 5.18 -4.50 -6.88
N HIS A 223 6.09 -4.44 -7.85
CA HIS A 223 6.92 -3.26 -8.14
C HIS A 223 6.69 -2.70 -9.55
N ALA A 224 5.56 -3.03 -10.18
CA ALA A 224 5.27 -2.58 -11.53
C ALA A 224 5.00 -1.07 -11.55
N ASN A 225 5.74 -0.34 -12.38
CA ASN A 225 5.56 1.08 -12.58
C ASN A 225 4.64 1.33 -13.79
N PRO A 226 3.42 1.87 -13.62
CA PRO A 226 2.53 2.15 -14.74
C PRO A 226 3.04 3.27 -15.66
N LEU A 227 3.99 4.10 -15.22
CA LEU A 227 4.59 5.15 -16.06
C LEU A 227 5.78 4.65 -16.90
N ASP A 228 6.32 3.46 -16.58
CA ASP A 228 7.40 2.85 -17.33
C ASP A 228 6.86 2.12 -18.57
N LYS A 229 6.81 2.85 -19.67
CA LYS A 229 6.39 2.36 -20.98
C LYS A 229 7.33 1.31 -21.59
N VAL A 230 8.57 1.17 -21.10
CA VAL A 230 9.56 0.26 -21.67
C VAL A 230 9.39 -1.12 -21.07
N ASN A 231 9.39 -1.21 -19.74
CA ASN A 231 9.27 -2.49 -19.05
C ASN A 231 7.80 -2.93 -18.88
N TYR A 232 6.85 -1.99 -18.82
CA TYR A 232 5.43 -2.29 -18.62
C TYR A 232 4.50 -1.60 -19.66
N PRO A 233 4.68 -1.87 -20.97
CA PRO A 233 3.97 -1.16 -22.04
C PRO A 233 2.45 -1.33 -22.00
N VAL A 234 1.97 -2.52 -21.61
CA VAL A 234 0.52 -2.80 -21.51
C VAL A 234 -0.08 -2.04 -20.33
N LEU A 235 0.57 -2.12 -19.16
CA LEU A 235 0.13 -1.43 -17.96
C LEU A 235 0.08 0.08 -18.17
N ASN A 236 1.08 0.65 -18.86
CA ASN A 236 1.12 2.07 -19.18
C ASN A 236 -0.06 2.51 -20.05
N LYS A 237 -0.38 1.77 -21.11
CA LYS A 237 -1.54 2.09 -21.96
C LYS A 237 -2.86 2.02 -21.19
N VAL A 238 -3.04 0.98 -20.36
CA VAL A 238 -4.24 0.83 -19.53
C VAL A 238 -4.35 1.97 -18.52
N PHE A 239 -3.25 2.32 -17.86
CA PHE A 239 -3.20 3.42 -16.89
C PHE A 239 -3.57 4.76 -17.54
N LEU A 240 -3.00 5.08 -18.71
CA LEU A 240 -3.31 6.30 -19.44
C LEU A 240 -4.77 6.32 -19.88
N PHE A 241 -5.30 5.21 -20.40
CA PHE A 241 -6.70 5.10 -20.80
C PHE A 241 -7.65 5.33 -19.62
N MET A 242 -7.44 4.63 -18.50
CA MET A 242 -8.30 4.75 -17.32
C MET A 242 -8.21 6.14 -16.68
N THR A 243 -7.01 6.74 -16.67
CA THR A 243 -6.80 8.10 -16.16
C THR A 243 -7.49 9.13 -17.04
N ALA A 244 -7.35 9.01 -18.37
CA ALA A 244 -8.02 9.88 -19.33
C ALA A 244 -9.55 9.75 -19.24
N LEU A 245 -10.07 8.53 -19.11
CA LEU A 245 -11.49 8.27 -18.89
C LEU A 245 -11.97 8.96 -17.61
N LEU A 246 -11.26 8.76 -16.50
CA LEU A 246 -11.60 9.36 -15.22
C LEU A 246 -11.61 10.91 -15.31
N ILE A 247 -10.52 11.50 -15.79
CA ILE A 247 -10.40 12.96 -15.93
C ILE A 247 -11.45 13.50 -16.90
N GLY A 248 -11.69 12.81 -18.01
CA GLY A 248 -12.70 13.19 -19.01
C GLY A 248 -14.11 13.18 -18.43
N THR A 249 -14.50 12.11 -17.75
CA THR A 249 -15.83 12.00 -17.12
C THR A 249 -16.01 13.03 -16.01
N PHE A 250 -15.08 13.11 -15.05
CA PHE A 250 -15.20 14.08 -13.95
C PHE A 250 -15.09 15.52 -14.44
N GLY A 251 -14.23 15.79 -15.42
CA GLY A 251 -14.07 17.11 -16.02
C GLY A 251 -15.33 17.56 -16.75
N PHE A 252 -15.87 16.73 -17.65
CA PHE A 252 -17.07 17.07 -18.41
C PHE A 252 -18.30 17.23 -17.52
N PHE A 253 -18.63 16.21 -16.72
CA PHE A 253 -19.84 16.25 -15.89
C PHE A 253 -19.70 17.24 -14.72
N GLY A 254 -18.52 17.33 -14.10
CA GLY A 254 -18.26 18.29 -13.03
C GLY A 254 -18.40 19.73 -13.52
N LEU A 255 -17.79 20.06 -14.67
CA LEU A 255 -17.91 21.39 -15.26
C LEU A 255 -19.35 21.70 -15.67
N HIS A 256 -20.04 20.74 -16.28
CA HIS A 256 -21.46 20.87 -16.60
C HIS A 256 -22.31 21.17 -15.36
N THR A 257 -22.13 20.41 -14.27
CA THR A 257 -22.86 20.63 -13.01
C THR A 257 -22.53 21.98 -12.39
N VAL A 258 -21.26 22.41 -12.41
CA VAL A 258 -20.85 23.73 -11.87
C VAL A 258 -21.48 24.86 -12.68
N PHE A 259 -21.44 24.79 -14.02
CA PHE A 259 -22.09 25.81 -14.85
C PHE A 259 -23.59 25.83 -14.68
N TRP A 260 -24.22 24.65 -14.55
CA TRP A 260 -25.65 24.56 -14.28
C TRP A 260 -26.00 25.17 -12.92
N LEU A 261 -25.23 24.86 -11.87
CA LEU A 261 -25.40 25.45 -10.54
C LEU A 261 -25.24 26.97 -10.57
N PHE A 262 -24.20 27.47 -11.25
CA PHE A 262 -23.96 28.91 -11.38
C PHE A 262 -25.10 29.60 -12.13
N ARG A 263 -25.57 29.03 -13.25
CA ARG A 263 -26.73 29.53 -14.00
C ARG A 263 -27.98 29.57 -13.11
N SER A 264 -28.26 28.51 -12.36
CA SER A 264 -29.42 28.42 -11.47
C SER A 264 -29.37 29.47 -10.35
N ILE A 265 -28.21 29.66 -9.73
CA ILE A 265 -28.00 30.70 -8.72
C ILE A 265 -28.16 32.09 -9.33
N TYR A 266 -27.55 32.34 -10.50
CA TYR A 266 -27.64 33.63 -11.19
C TYR A 266 -29.10 33.98 -11.54
N LEU A 267 -29.85 33.05 -12.13
CA LEU A 267 -31.27 33.25 -12.44
C LEU A 267 -32.11 33.49 -11.18
N TYR A 268 -31.85 32.73 -10.11
CA TYR A 268 -32.55 32.93 -8.83
C TYR A 268 -32.29 34.33 -8.23
N LEU A 269 -31.04 34.82 -8.30
CA LEU A 269 -30.66 36.13 -7.77
C LEU A 269 -31.14 37.30 -8.66
N THR A 270 -31.21 37.12 -9.98
CA THR A 270 -31.59 38.18 -10.92
C THR A 270 -33.09 38.26 -11.15
N ASP A 271 -33.81 37.13 -11.19
CA ASP A 271 -35.24 37.09 -11.45
C ASP A 271 -35.93 35.94 -10.69
N SER A 272 -36.00 36.09 -9.37
CA SER A 272 -36.62 35.11 -8.47
C SER A 272 -38.10 34.82 -8.77
N LYS A 273 -38.82 35.76 -9.41
CA LYS A 273 -40.25 35.59 -9.73
C LYS A 273 -40.43 34.65 -10.92
N THR A 274 -39.76 34.90 -12.04
CA THR A 274 -39.88 34.02 -13.21
C THR A 274 -39.29 32.64 -12.94
N PHE A 275 -38.24 32.54 -12.12
CA PHE A 275 -37.73 31.25 -11.67
C PHE A 275 -38.78 30.46 -10.89
N ARG A 276 -39.46 31.09 -9.91
CA ARG A 276 -40.53 30.45 -9.14
C ARG A 276 -41.74 30.09 -10.01
N GLU A 277 -42.13 30.97 -10.93
CA GLU A 277 -43.22 30.71 -11.87
C GLU A 277 -42.89 29.55 -12.83
N ALA A 278 -41.66 29.46 -13.32
CA ALA A 278 -41.21 28.35 -14.16
C ALA A 278 -41.23 27.01 -13.41
N VAL A 279 -40.80 26.98 -12.15
CA VAL A 279 -40.87 25.79 -11.28
C VAL A 279 -42.33 25.39 -11.00
N LEU A 280 -43.22 26.37 -10.76
CA LEU A 280 -44.64 26.09 -10.60
C LEU A 280 -45.24 25.53 -11.88
N LYS A 281 -44.91 26.13 -13.03
CA LYS A 281 -45.40 25.70 -14.35
C LYS A 281 -44.95 24.29 -14.73
N SER A 282 -43.70 23.90 -14.41
CA SER A 282 -43.21 22.54 -14.64
C SER A 282 -43.91 21.48 -13.78
N ASN A 283 -44.58 21.87 -12.70
CA ASN A 283 -45.36 20.96 -11.85
C ASN A 283 -46.85 20.91 -12.22
N THR A 284 -47.31 21.74 -13.17
CA THR A 284 -48.71 21.85 -13.59
C THR A 284 -48.98 21.29 -14.99
N ASP A 285 -48.04 20.57 -15.60
CA ASP A 285 -48.32 19.89 -16.86
C ASP A 285 -49.42 18.83 -16.67
N ASP A 286 -50.40 18.82 -17.59
CA ASP A 286 -51.59 17.95 -17.53
C ASP A 286 -51.27 16.46 -17.68
N VAL A 287 -50.05 16.11 -18.11
CA VAL A 287 -49.65 14.73 -18.42
C VAL A 287 -48.47 14.30 -17.54
N GLN A 288 -48.72 13.32 -16.69
CA GLN A 288 -47.71 12.73 -15.82
C GLN A 288 -47.16 11.43 -16.43
N TYR A 289 -45.86 11.37 -16.67
CA TYR A 289 -45.17 10.17 -17.15
C TYR A 289 -44.45 9.47 -16.00
N THR A 290 -44.70 8.16 -15.82
CA THR A 290 -43.93 7.37 -14.86
C THR A 290 -42.57 7.04 -15.46
N ARG A 291 -41.54 7.79 -15.08
CA ARG A 291 -40.17 7.61 -15.59
C ARG A 291 -39.48 6.34 -15.08
N PHE A 292 -39.72 5.97 -13.82
CA PHE A 292 -39.14 4.77 -13.20
C PHE A 292 -40.21 3.94 -12.49
N THR A 293 -40.29 2.66 -12.85
CA THR A 293 -41.10 1.64 -12.19
C THR A 293 -40.58 1.33 -10.79
N PRO A 294 -41.39 0.72 -9.89
CA PRO A 294 -40.94 0.34 -8.55
C PRO A 294 -39.71 -0.58 -8.56
N PHE A 295 -39.59 -1.46 -9.54
CA PHE A 295 -38.44 -2.36 -9.69
C PHE A 295 -37.16 -1.60 -10.07
N GLU A 296 -37.25 -0.68 -11.04
CA GLU A 296 -36.11 0.17 -11.41
C GLU A 296 -35.68 1.05 -10.24
N ARG A 297 -36.61 1.61 -9.45
CA ARG A 297 -36.30 2.37 -8.23
C ARG A 297 -35.57 1.51 -7.20
N PHE A 298 -36.00 0.26 -7.02
CA PHE A 298 -35.34 -0.68 -6.13
C PHE A 298 -33.90 -0.96 -6.59
N LEU A 299 -33.68 -1.23 -7.89
CA LEU A 299 -32.34 -1.40 -8.45
C LEU A 299 -31.48 -0.15 -8.25
N HIS A 300 -32.04 1.05 -8.44
CA HIS A 300 -31.32 2.30 -8.18
C HIS A 300 -30.89 2.44 -6.72
N MET A 301 -31.74 2.06 -5.76
CA MET A 301 -31.37 2.07 -4.35
C MET A 301 -30.21 1.09 -4.07
N MET A 302 -30.17 -0.08 -4.72
CA MET A 302 -29.03 -1.00 -4.62
C MET A 302 -27.76 -0.38 -5.22
N VAL A 303 -27.85 0.29 -6.38
CA VAL A 303 -26.72 0.98 -7.01
C VAL A 303 -26.17 2.06 -6.09
N VAL A 304 -27.02 2.95 -5.57
CA VAL A 304 -26.59 4.05 -4.71
C VAL A 304 -25.93 3.54 -3.43
N THR A 305 -26.55 2.59 -2.75
CA THR A 305 -26.02 2.04 -1.49
C THR A 305 -24.71 1.28 -1.70
N SER A 306 -24.64 0.41 -2.72
CA SER A 306 -23.40 -0.33 -3.04
C SER A 306 -22.28 0.60 -3.50
N PHE A 307 -22.57 1.59 -4.35
CA PHE A 307 -21.59 2.57 -4.81
C PHE A 307 -21.02 3.38 -3.65
N LEU A 308 -21.87 3.94 -2.79
CA LEU A 308 -21.40 4.70 -1.63
C LEU A 308 -20.56 3.84 -0.69
N LEU A 309 -20.93 2.58 -0.48
CA LEU A 309 -20.15 1.66 0.34
C LEU A 309 -18.80 1.30 -0.30
N LEU A 310 -18.75 1.06 -1.61
CA LEU A 310 -17.51 0.84 -2.37
C LEU A 310 -16.59 2.07 -2.32
N VAL A 311 -17.15 3.27 -2.44
CA VAL A 311 -16.41 4.54 -2.37
C VAL A 311 -15.83 4.75 -0.97
N ILE A 312 -16.65 4.60 0.08
CA ILE A 312 -16.20 4.81 1.47
C ILE A 312 -15.13 3.78 1.88
N THR A 313 -15.22 2.54 1.39
CA THR A 313 -14.23 1.49 1.69
C THR A 313 -13.00 1.54 0.78
N GLY A 314 -13.14 2.02 -0.47
CA GLY A 314 -12.07 2.01 -1.46
C GLY A 314 -11.26 3.31 -1.55
N MET A 315 -11.89 4.47 -1.43
CA MET A 315 -11.22 5.78 -1.53
C MET A 315 -10.12 5.96 -0.48
N PRO A 316 -10.34 5.64 0.81
CA PRO A 316 -9.28 5.77 1.79
C PRO A 316 -8.08 4.84 1.50
N LEU A 317 -8.32 3.70 0.84
CA LEU A 317 -7.26 2.77 0.38
C LEU A 317 -6.44 3.35 -0.77
N LYS A 318 -7.10 4.06 -1.70
CA LYS A 318 -6.43 4.78 -2.79
C LYS A 318 -5.59 5.95 -2.26
N PHE A 319 -6.10 6.66 -1.25
CA PHE A 319 -5.45 7.83 -0.65
C PHE A 319 -4.85 7.52 0.72
N TYR A 320 -4.25 6.35 0.87
CA TYR A 320 -3.78 5.81 2.15
C TYR A 320 -2.82 6.73 2.93
N TYR A 321 -2.11 7.61 2.24
CA TYR A 321 -1.17 8.57 2.81
C TYR A 321 -1.84 9.78 3.46
N SER A 322 -3.12 10.06 3.15
CA SER A 322 -3.83 11.23 3.66
C SER A 322 -4.39 11.00 5.08
N ASP A 323 -4.45 12.06 5.88
CA ASP A 323 -4.94 11.93 7.26
C ASP A 323 -6.43 11.64 7.33
N TRP A 324 -7.22 12.19 6.40
CA TRP A 324 -8.66 11.88 6.31
C TRP A 324 -8.90 10.39 6.02
N ALA A 325 -8.03 9.75 5.22
CA ALA A 325 -8.15 8.33 4.91
C ALA A 325 -7.93 7.47 6.15
N LYS A 326 -6.93 7.80 6.97
CA LYS A 326 -6.64 7.14 8.24
C LYS A 326 -7.83 7.24 9.20
N VAL A 327 -8.41 8.44 9.33
CA VAL A 327 -9.60 8.67 10.16
C VAL A 327 -10.78 7.81 9.72
N ILE A 328 -11.09 7.76 8.42
CA ILE A 328 -12.18 6.93 7.90
C ILE A 328 -11.88 5.44 8.15
N PHE A 329 -10.65 4.99 7.93
CA PHE A 329 -10.24 3.61 8.21
C PHE A 329 -10.40 3.23 9.68
N ASP A 330 -10.01 4.12 10.60
CA ASP A 330 -10.18 3.92 12.03
C ASP A 330 -11.66 3.84 12.43
N LEU A 331 -12.51 4.71 11.86
CA LEU A 331 -13.96 4.71 12.11
C LEU A 331 -14.65 3.44 11.60
N ILE A 332 -14.22 2.91 10.46
CA ILE A 332 -14.78 1.68 9.88
C ILE A 332 -14.33 0.43 10.66
N GLY A 333 -13.27 0.50 11.46
CA GLY A 333 -12.73 -0.64 12.20
C GLY A 333 -11.53 -1.32 11.49
N GLY A 334 -10.82 -0.58 10.65
CA GLY A 334 -9.57 -1.01 10.01
C GLY A 334 -9.75 -1.81 8.71
N ALA A 335 -8.62 -2.30 8.18
CA ALA A 335 -8.56 -2.92 6.86
C ALA A 335 -9.37 -4.22 6.72
N GLY A 336 -9.44 -5.03 7.78
CA GLY A 336 -10.23 -6.27 7.76
C GLY A 336 -11.73 -6.02 7.59
N VAL A 337 -12.27 -5.03 8.31
CA VAL A 337 -13.69 -4.65 8.22
C VAL A 337 -13.97 -3.96 6.90
N ALA A 338 -13.12 -3.01 6.49
CA ALA A 338 -13.25 -2.33 5.20
C ALA A 338 -13.29 -3.32 4.03
N ARG A 339 -12.42 -4.36 4.02
CA ARG A 339 -12.43 -5.43 3.03
C ARG A 339 -13.76 -6.19 3.02
N THR A 340 -14.28 -6.54 4.19
CA THR A 340 -15.52 -7.31 4.31
C THR A 340 -16.71 -6.51 3.78
N LEU A 341 -16.81 -5.24 4.16
CA LEU A 341 -17.82 -4.32 3.65
C LEU A 341 -17.69 -4.10 2.13
N HIS A 342 -16.47 -4.00 1.62
CA HIS A 342 -16.22 -3.86 0.19
C HIS A 342 -16.70 -5.09 -0.60
N HIS A 343 -16.43 -6.30 -0.10
CA HIS A 343 -16.91 -7.54 -0.73
C HIS A 343 -18.44 -7.64 -0.68
N PHE A 344 -19.05 -7.25 0.44
CA PHE A 344 -20.51 -7.20 0.56
C PHE A 344 -21.12 -6.23 -0.46
N ALA A 345 -20.54 -5.03 -0.61
CA ALA A 345 -20.97 -4.07 -1.62
C ALA A 345 -20.83 -4.63 -3.04
N ALA A 346 -19.74 -5.33 -3.34
CA ALA A 346 -19.53 -5.98 -4.63
C ALA A 346 -20.58 -7.07 -4.92
N ILE A 347 -21.00 -7.84 -3.92
CA ILE A 347 -22.09 -8.82 -4.07
C ILE A 347 -23.40 -8.12 -4.44
N ILE A 348 -23.73 -6.99 -3.78
CA ILE A 348 -24.89 -6.16 -4.15
C ILE A 348 -24.76 -5.69 -5.61
N THR A 349 -23.55 -5.26 -6.00
CA THR A 349 -23.25 -4.82 -7.37
C THR A 349 -23.53 -5.88 -8.42
N PHE A 350 -23.01 -7.09 -8.23
CA PHE A 350 -23.27 -8.21 -9.13
C PHE A 350 -24.75 -8.64 -9.12
N THR A 351 -25.41 -8.52 -7.96
CA THR A 351 -26.83 -8.85 -7.83
C THR A 351 -27.70 -7.90 -8.65
N TYR A 352 -27.56 -6.58 -8.49
CA TYR A 352 -28.37 -5.65 -9.28
C TYR A 352 -28.03 -5.74 -10.77
N PHE A 353 -26.77 -6.00 -11.13
CA PHE A 353 -26.38 -6.19 -12.53
C PHE A 353 -27.07 -7.41 -13.14
N ALA A 354 -27.10 -8.54 -12.43
CA ALA A 354 -27.80 -9.74 -12.87
C ALA A 354 -29.32 -9.52 -12.96
N LEU A 355 -29.92 -8.83 -11.99
CA LEU A 355 -31.35 -8.49 -12.01
C LEU A 355 -31.70 -7.58 -13.19
N HIS A 356 -30.88 -6.56 -13.46
CA HIS A 356 -31.07 -5.68 -14.61
C HIS A 356 -30.90 -6.41 -15.94
N LEU A 357 -29.89 -7.29 -16.04
CA LEU A 357 -29.72 -8.13 -17.23
C LEU A 357 -30.92 -9.07 -17.43
N ALA A 358 -31.46 -9.65 -16.37
CA ALA A 358 -32.65 -10.50 -16.41
C ALA A 358 -33.91 -9.72 -16.84
N GLU A 359 -34.05 -8.47 -16.38
CA GLU A 359 -35.11 -7.54 -16.81
C GLU A 359 -34.98 -7.20 -18.30
N LEU A 360 -33.78 -6.86 -18.77
CA LEU A 360 -33.54 -6.57 -20.19
C LEU A 360 -33.85 -7.80 -21.05
N LEU A 361 -33.43 -8.99 -20.62
CA LEU A 361 -33.70 -10.24 -21.33
C LEU A 361 -35.19 -10.60 -21.33
N THR A 362 -35.90 -10.41 -20.21
CA THR A 362 -37.36 -10.63 -20.18
C THR A 362 -38.10 -9.61 -21.02
N SER A 363 -37.71 -8.34 -21.00
CA SER A 363 -38.27 -7.30 -21.88
C SER A 363 -38.04 -7.61 -23.36
N LEU A 364 -36.82 -7.99 -23.75
CA LEU A 364 -36.51 -8.44 -25.10
C LEU A 364 -37.31 -9.69 -25.51
N TRP A 365 -37.48 -10.64 -24.59
CA TRP A 365 -38.26 -11.85 -24.82
C TRP A 365 -39.76 -11.56 -24.98
N GLN A 366 -40.34 -10.72 -24.14
CA GLN A 366 -41.74 -10.28 -24.25
C GLN A 366 -41.97 -9.52 -25.56
N ARG A 367 -41.01 -8.67 -25.95
CA ARG A 367 -41.01 -7.91 -27.20
C ARG A 367 -40.45 -8.69 -28.39
N ARG A 368 -40.22 -10.01 -28.30
CA ARG A 368 -39.65 -10.80 -29.41
C ARG A 368 -40.46 -10.76 -30.71
N GLY A 369 -41.77 -10.46 -30.61
CA GLY A 369 -42.63 -10.23 -31.75
C GLY A 369 -42.27 -8.99 -32.56
N SER A 370 -41.75 -7.93 -31.93
CA SER A 370 -41.33 -6.70 -32.62
C SER A 370 -39.98 -6.85 -33.36
N LEU A 371 -39.18 -7.85 -32.96
CA LEU A 371 -37.90 -8.20 -33.59
C LEU A 371 -38.06 -8.94 -34.92
N ARG A 372 -39.23 -9.53 -35.19
CA ARG A 372 -39.53 -10.24 -36.44
C ARG A 372 -40.33 -9.36 -37.39
N HIS A 373 -39.98 -9.39 -38.68
CA HIS A 373 -40.77 -8.69 -39.68
C HIS A 373 -42.18 -9.32 -39.77
N PRO A 374 -43.28 -8.55 -39.67
CA PRO A 374 -44.64 -9.10 -39.63
C PRO A 374 -45.03 -9.88 -40.90
N GLU A 375 -44.39 -9.59 -42.04
CA GLU A 375 -44.67 -10.24 -43.33
C GLU A 375 -43.69 -11.38 -43.69
N THR A 376 -42.43 -11.34 -43.23
CA THR A 376 -41.39 -12.29 -43.65
C THR A 376 -40.87 -13.17 -42.50
N GLY A 377 -41.22 -12.85 -41.25
CA GLY A 377 -40.81 -13.59 -40.05
C GLY A 377 -39.31 -13.54 -39.73
N ARG A 378 -38.48 -12.91 -40.58
CA ARG A 378 -37.02 -12.80 -40.40
C ARG A 378 -36.68 -11.75 -39.35
N VAL A 379 -35.60 -12.03 -38.61
CA VAL A 379 -35.01 -11.09 -37.65
C VAL A 379 -34.13 -10.12 -38.44
N GLU A 380 -34.47 -8.83 -38.40
CA GLU A 380 -33.68 -7.79 -39.06
C GLU A 380 -32.79 -7.03 -38.07
N PHE A 381 -31.51 -6.90 -38.40
CA PHE A 381 -30.53 -6.17 -37.57
C PHE A 381 -30.92 -4.70 -37.34
N LYS A 382 -31.60 -4.05 -38.30
CA LYS A 382 -32.12 -2.68 -38.15
C LYS A 382 -33.21 -2.56 -37.08
N ARG A 383 -34.07 -3.57 -36.91
CA ARG A 383 -35.09 -3.58 -35.85
C ARG A 383 -34.48 -3.88 -34.48
N LEU A 384 -33.42 -4.68 -34.42
CA LEU A 384 -32.64 -4.88 -33.20
C LEU A 384 -32.05 -3.54 -32.72
N LEU A 385 -31.45 -2.77 -33.62
CA LEU A 385 -30.97 -1.41 -33.34
C LEU A 385 -32.11 -0.46 -32.93
N GLY A 386 -33.29 -0.57 -33.55
CA GLY A 386 -34.47 0.22 -33.18
C GLY A 386 -35.05 -0.13 -31.80
N VAL A 387 -34.83 -1.35 -31.29
CA VAL A 387 -35.21 -1.72 -29.92
C VAL A 387 -34.16 -1.24 -28.91
N LEU A 388 -32.87 -1.27 -29.29
CA LEU A 388 -31.76 -0.85 -28.42
C LEU A 388 -31.51 0.67 -28.39
N PHE A 389 -31.86 1.40 -29.44
CA PHE A 389 -31.66 2.84 -29.60
C PHE A 389 -32.93 3.57 -30.05
N GLY A 390 -34.09 2.94 -29.87
CA GLY A 390 -35.39 3.54 -30.17
C GLY A 390 -35.78 4.63 -29.18
N PRO A 391 -36.94 5.28 -29.41
CA PRO A 391 -37.43 6.37 -28.55
C PRO A 391 -37.70 5.93 -27.10
N ASP A 392 -37.96 4.64 -26.86
CA ASP A 392 -38.15 4.08 -25.51
C ASP A 392 -36.84 3.52 -24.92
N SER A 393 -35.69 3.74 -25.57
CA SER A 393 -34.41 3.26 -25.07
C SER A 393 -33.87 4.18 -23.97
N MET A 394 -33.26 3.58 -22.94
CA MET A 394 -32.48 4.32 -21.94
C MET A 394 -31.05 4.66 -22.42
N VAL A 395 -30.70 4.31 -23.66
CA VAL A 395 -29.41 4.64 -24.27
C VAL A 395 -29.53 5.97 -25.00
N PRO A 396 -28.56 6.90 -24.84
CA PRO A 396 -28.58 8.18 -25.54
C PRO A 396 -28.74 8.00 -27.07
N SER A 397 -29.66 8.75 -27.64
CA SER A 397 -30.03 8.74 -29.05
C SER A 397 -29.70 10.08 -29.73
N LEU A 398 -29.80 10.11 -31.06
CA LEU A 398 -29.66 11.36 -31.81
C LEU A 398 -30.79 12.36 -31.52
N GLN A 399 -31.92 11.90 -30.99
CA GLN A 399 -33.01 12.78 -30.60
C GLN A 399 -32.64 13.57 -29.33
N ASP A 400 -32.00 12.91 -28.34
CA ASP A 400 -31.50 13.57 -27.14
C ASP A 400 -30.49 14.69 -27.46
N TRP A 401 -29.70 14.50 -28.53
CA TRP A 401 -28.77 15.52 -29.04
C TRP A 401 -29.42 16.69 -29.76
N ARG A 402 -30.67 16.55 -30.21
CA ARG A 402 -31.45 17.62 -30.85
C ARG A 402 -32.30 18.38 -29.84
N ASP A 403 -32.68 17.71 -28.75
CA ASP A 403 -33.52 18.27 -27.69
C ASP A 403 -32.70 19.07 -26.65
N PHE A 404 -31.38 18.82 -26.55
CA PHE A 404 -30.39 19.61 -25.81
C PHE A 404 -29.70 20.65 -26.70
#